data_AF-A0A962JY08-F1
#
_entry.id   AF-A0A962JY08-F1
#
_cell.length_a   1.000
_cell.length_b   1.000
_cell.length_c   1.000
_cell.angle_alpha   90.00
_cell.angle_beta   90.00
_cell.angle_gamma   90.00
#
_symmetry.space_group_name_H-M   'P 1'
#
loop_
_entity.id
_entity.type
_entity.pdbx_description
1 polymer ?
#
loop_
_entity_poly.entity_id
_entity_poly.type
_entity_poly.pdbx_seq_one_letter_code
_entity_poly.pdbx_strand_id
1 'polypeptide(L)'
;MNRDKTKKEFLQATEKHFDIKRYSEIRTMGMAEWFRALCIRSLINRAFNNNDLSTALGSTADIVTSLIFSPLPLDFDEKRPGFDPLSLLFNENYKAVHDLSLMEMYDGKETIEKHMQWLTPFFKEREQMFSTASFAESPEQIFKSYHSALIDNDIYSGSANHAQVGVDLGASDDDLKESFSIWLKSKRLEMNHKKGSQNIKTSFSSDDLEEWVTKGVLPYIDLFLVTKKLGVNIPFHRLGKLIFPEEYDIDTGERVRKVTKPLAEHLLRTDTLNALQASVLRQLRHSE
;
A
#
# COMPACT_ATOMS: atom_id res chain seq x y z
N MET A 1 16.73 -30.26 -16.64
CA MET A 1 17.70 -29.66 -15.68
C MET A 1 17.10 -29.78 -14.29
N ASN A 2 17.85 -30.27 -13.28
CA ASN A 2 17.31 -30.50 -11.94
C ASN A 2 16.98 -29.16 -11.25
N ARG A 3 15.69 -28.88 -11.02
CA ARG A 3 15.18 -27.63 -10.46
C ARG A 3 15.80 -27.29 -9.11
N ASP A 4 16.15 -28.31 -8.31
CA ASP A 4 16.75 -28.13 -6.99
C ASP A 4 18.23 -27.74 -7.05
N LYS A 5 18.96 -28.25 -8.05
CA LYS A 5 20.36 -27.86 -8.29
C LYS A 5 20.45 -26.38 -8.65
N THR A 6 19.58 -25.90 -9.54
CA THR A 6 19.52 -24.49 -9.95
C THR A 6 19.16 -23.56 -8.79
N LYS A 7 18.23 -23.96 -7.90
CA LYS A 7 17.89 -23.18 -6.70
C LYS A 7 19.06 -23.03 -5.74
N LYS A 8 19.83 -24.10 -5.52
CA LYS A 8 20.99 -24.09 -4.63
C LYS A 8 22.13 -23.24 -5.19
N GLU A 9 22.43 -23.37 -6.47
CA GLU A 9 23.44 -22.55 -7.16
C GLU A 9 23.08 -21.07 -7.12
N PHE A 10 21.81 -20.73 -7.36
CA PHE A 10 21.36 -19.35 -7.28
C PHE A 10 21.45 -18.81 -5.86
N LEU A 11 21.03 -19.57 -4.84
CA LEU A 11 21.14 -19.12 -3.45
C LEU A 11 22.60 -18.80 -3.07
N GLN A 12 23.53 -19.65 -3.48
CA GLN A 12 24.96 -19.40 -3.29
C GLN A 12 25.43 -18.15 -4.05
N ALA A 13 24.92 -17.93 -5.26
CA ALA A 13 25.20 -16.72 -6.03
C ALA A 13 24.64 -15.46 -5.32
N THR A 14 23.40 -15.48 -4.84
CA THR A 14 22.82 -14.37 -4.08
C THR A 14 23.65 -14.05 -2.85
N GLU A 15 24.06 -15.05 -2.07
CA GLU A 15 24.89 -14.84 -0.88
C GLU A 15 26.27 -14.30 -1.22
N LYS A 16 26.83 -14.70 -2.37
CA LYS A 16 28.11 -14.21 -2.87
C LYS A 16 28.03 -12.76 -3.39
N HIS A 17 26.90 -12.38 -3.98
CA HIS A 17 26.73 -11.09 -4.65
C HIS A 17 26.01 -10.04 -3.81
N PHE A 18 25.31 -10.45 -2.76
CA PHE A 18 24.72 -9.55 -1.78
C PHE A 18 25.83 -8.91 -0.96
N ASP A 19 25.86 -7.59 -0.96
CA ASP A 19 26.82 -6.79 -0.21
C ASP A 19 26.08 -5.75 0.62
N ILE A 20 26.11 -5.92 1.94
CA ILE A 20 25.45 -4.99 2.87
C ILE A 20 26.02 -3.57 2.78
N LYS A 21 27.26 -3.40 2.31
CA LYS A 21 27.89 -2.07 2.18
C LYS A 21 27.18 -1.20 1.15
N ARG A 22 26.49 -1.80 0.17
CA ARG A 22 25.65 -1.07 -0.80
C ARG A 22 24.42 -0.40 -0.17
N TYR A 23 24.08 -0.77 1.07
CA TYR A 23 22.97 -0.20 1.83
C TYR A 23 23.42 0.97 2.72
N SER A 24 24.71 1.36 2.69
CA SER A 24 25.24 2.46 3.50
C SER A 24 24.59 3.81 3.17
N GLU A 25 24.29 4.07 1.89
CA GLU A 25 23.66 5.30 1.40
C GLU A 25 22.19 5.45 1.85
N ILE A 26 21.57 4.38 2.37
CA ILE A 26 20.20 4.46 2.90
C ILE A 26 20.14 5.35 4.15
N ARG A 27 21.26 5.48 4.87
CA ARG A 27 21.38 6.40 6.02
C ARG A 27 21.16 7.86 5.64
N THR A 28 21.42 8.21 4.39
CA THR A 28 21.24 9.58 3.88
C THR A 28 19.92 9.78 3.15
N MET A 29 19.10 8.73 2.98
CA MET A 29 17.80 8.84 2.33
C MET A 29 16.82 9.62 3.19
N GLY A 30 16.19 10.63 2.60
CA GLY A 30 15.05 11.30 3.17
C GLY A 30 13.77 10.46 3.05
N MET A 31 12.68 11.02 3.56
CA MET A 31 11.39 10.31 3.60
C MET A 31 10.84 10.03 2.19
N ALA A 32 11.08 10.93 1.24
CA ALA A 32 10.64 10.78 -0.15
C ALA A 32 11.38 9.62 -0.84
N GLU A 33 12.69 9.50 -0.65
CA GLU A 33 13.50 8.42 -1.17
C GLU A 33 13.08 7.08 -0.56
N TRP A 34 12.82 7.06 0.75
CA TRP A 34 12.30 5.88 1.45
C TRP A 34 10.93 5.44 0.93
N PHE A 35 10.02 6.40 0.75
CA PHE A 35 8.72 6.15 0.16
C PHE A 35 8.85 5.53 -1.24
N ARG A 36 9.68 6.13 -2.10
CA ARG A 36 9.94 5.62 -3.46
C ARG A 36 10.47 4.18 -3.43
N ALA A 37 11.46 3.93 -2.59
CA ALA A 37 12.09 2.62 -2.44
C ALA A 37 11.09 1.54 -1.98
N LEU A 38 10.24 1.85 -1.00
CA LEU A 38 9.22 0.92 -0.49
C LEU A 38 8.06 0.71 -1.46
N CYS A 39 7.61 1.74 -2.16
CA CYS A 39 6.57 1.64 -3.19
C CYS A 39 6.95 0.69 -4.32
N ILE A 40 8.16 0.82 -4.85
CA ILE A 40 8.69 -0.09 -5.89
C ILE A 40 8.66 -1.53 -5.38
N ARG A 41 9.17 -1.77 -4.17
CA ARG A 41 9.23 -3.11 -3.56
C ARG A 41 7.85 -3.69 -3.27
N SER A 42 6.90 -2.86 -2.85
CA SER A 42 5.51 -3.30 -2.65
C SER A 42 4.83 -3.66 -3.98
N LEU A 43 5.08 -2.90 -5.05
CA LEU A 43 4.60 -3.24 -6.39
C LEU A 43 5.17 -4.57 -6.87
N ILE A 44 6.48 -4.79 -6.72
CA ILE A 44 7.13 -6.07 -7.05
C ILE A 44 6.54 -7.21 -6.23
N ASN A 45 6.34 -7.00 -4.92
CA ASN A 45 5.75 -7.99 -4.03
C ASN A 45 4.32 -8.39 -4.47
N ARG A 46 3.50 -7.41 -4.88
CA ARG A 46 2.15 -7.65 -5.41
C ARG A 46 2.18 -8.39 -6.75
N ALA A 47 3.06 -8.01 -7.66
CA ALA A 47 3.24 -8.69 -8.94
C ALA A 47 3.61 -10.17 -8.75
N PHE A 48 4.50 -10.47 -7.79
CA PHE A 48 4.82 -11.87 -7.43
C PHE A 48 3.65 -12.64 -6.82
N ASN A 49 2.74 -11.98 -6.09
CA ASN A 49 1.56 -12.65 -5.53
C ASN A 49 0.48 -12.94 -6.56
N ASN A 50 0.29 -12.03 -7.51
CA ASN A 50 -0.81 -12.11 -8.48
C ASN A 50 -0.44 -12.93 -9.73
N ASN A 51 0.79 -13.42 -9.85
CA ASN A 51 1.38 -13.94 -11.08
C ASN A 51 1.27 -12.96 -12.28
N ASP A 52 1.04 -11.68 -12.00
CA ASP A 52 0.81 -10.63 -12.99
C ASP A 52 2.05 -9.75 -13.10
N LEU A 53 3.01 -10.28 -13.87
CA LEU A 53 4.37 -9.74 -13.98
C LEU A 53 4.65 -9.16 -15.36
N SER A 54 3.75 -9.34 -16.33
CA SER A 54 4.01 -9.11 -17.75
C SER A 54 3.74 -7.67 -18.21
N THR A 55 2.99 -6.87 -17.44
CA THR A 55 2.44 -5.61 -17.95
C THR A 55 3.17 -4.34 -17.47
N ALA A 56 3.77 -4.33 -16.27
CA ALA A 56 4.17 -3.05 -15.65
C ALA A 56 5.68 -2.74 -15.53
N LEU A 57 6.58 -3.74 -15.44
CA LEU A 57 7.96 -3.48 -14.97
C LEU A 57 9.10 -4.02 -15.86
N GLY A 58 8.79 -4.61 -17.03
CA GLY A 58 9.77 -5.29 -17.88
C GLY A 58 10.05 -6.72 -17.42
N SER A 59 11.14 -7.34 -17.87
CA SER A 59 11.44 -8.72 -17.50
C SER A 59 11.71 -8.81 -15.99
N THR A 60 11.01 -9.71 -15.32
CA THR A 60 11.15 -9.93 -13.87
C THR A 60 12.56 -10.32 -13.43
N ALA A 61 13.35 -10.87 -14.35
CA ALA A 61 14.74 -11.23 -14.11
C ALA A 61 15.59 -9.96 -13.95
N ASP A 62 15.34 -8.93 -14.76
CA ASP A 62 16.13 -7.69 -14.73
C ASP A 62 15.88 -6.90 -13.45
N ILE A 63 14.64 -6.86 -12.96
CA ILE A 63 14.28 -6.14 -11.72
C ILE A 63 14.90 -6.81 -10.49
N VAL A 64 14.83 -8.13 -10.41
CA VAL A 64 15.42 -8.87 -9.28
C VAL A 64 16.93 -8.78 -9.31
N THR A 65 17.51 -8.87 -10.50
CA THR A 65 18.95 -8.66 -10.73
C THR A 65 19.33 -7.25 -10.29
N SER A 66 18.60 -6.22 -10.72
CA SER A 66 18.88 -4.84 -10.36
C SER A 66 18.76 -4.60 -8.85
N LEU A 67 17.80 -5.20 -8.15
CA LEU A 67 17.71 -5.11 -6.68
C LEU A 67 18.91 -5.74 -5.97
N ILE A 68 19.44 -6.88 -6.46
CA ILE A 68 20.63 -7.54 -5.89
C ILE A 68 21.88 -6.67 -6.11
N PHE A 69 22.01 -6.08 -7.31
CA PHE A 69 23.21 -5.38 -7.72
C PHE A 69 23.22 -3.88 -7.34
N SER A 70 22.05 -3.27 -7.21
CA SER A 70 21.85 -1.84 -6.94
C SER A 70 20.61 -1.62 -6.06
N PRO A 71 20.74 -1.73 -4.72
CA PRO A 71 19.62 -1.67 -3.78
C PRO A 71 19.07 -0.26 -3.55
N LEU A 72 19.85 0.76 -3.92
CA LEU A 72 19.44 2.16 -3.88
C LEU A 72 18.34 2.42 -4.89
N PRO A 73 17.62 3.57 -4.81
CA PRO A 73 16.49 3.80 -5.69
C PRO A 73 16.95 3.42 -7.07
N LEU A 74 16.28 2.44 -7.68
CA LEU A 74 16.47 2.21 -9.10
C LEU A 74 16.33 3.60 -9.66
N ASP A 75 17.42 4.17 -10.17
CA ASP A 75 17.32 5.30 -11.06
C ASP A 75 16.50 4.68 -12.18
N PHE A 76 15.18 4.82 -12.07
CA PHE A 76 14.30 4.98 -13.19
C PHE A 76 14.78 6.28 -13.82
N ASP A 77 15.97 6.17 -14.41
CA ASP A 77 16.64 7.13 -15.25
C ASP A 77 15.53 7.65 -16.16
N GLU A 78 15.53 8.97 -16.40
CA GLU A 78 14.56 9.71 -17.22
C GLU A 78 14.26 9.01 -18.58
N LYS A 79 15.15 8.09 -18.97
CA LYS A 79 15.11 7.18 -20.12
C LYS A 79 14.03 6.09 -20.11
N ARG A 80 13.32 5.83 -19.00
CA ARG A 80 12.04 5.07 -19.04
C ARG A 80 10.88 6.05 -18.92
N PRO A 81 10.50 6.76 -20.01
CA PRO A 81 9.35 7.64 -19.97
C PRO A 81 8.09 6.83 -19.62
N GLY A 82 7.46 7.14 -18.48
CA GLY A 82 6.11 6.67 -18.16
C GLY A 82 5.85 6.11 -16.76
N PHE A 83 6.87 5.88 -15.91
CA PHE A 83 6.60 5.43 -14.53
C PHE A 83 7.61 6.01 -13.53
N ASP A 84 7.26 7.13 -12.92
CA ASP A 84 7.93 7.65 -11.74
C ASP A 84 7.03 7.37 -10.51
N PRO A 85 7.46 6.55 -9.53
CA PRO A 85 6.70 6.41 -8.30
C PRO A 85 6.48 7.73 -7.54
N LEU A 86 7.31 8.76 -7.77
CA LEU A 86 7.07 10.11 -7.25
C LEU A 86 5.98 10.83 -8.05
N SER A 87 5.70 10.47 -9.30
CA SER A 87 4.49 10.98 -9.98
C SER A 87 3.21 10.51 -9.28
N LEU A 88 3.26 9.41 -8.51
CA LEU A 88 2.19 9.05 -7.59
C LEU A 88 2.10 10.01 -6.39
N LEU A 89 3.18 10.68 -5.98
CA LEU A 89 3.08 11.75 -4.97
C LEU A 89 2.32 12.97 -5.50
N PHE A 90 2.53 13.30 -6.78
CA PHE A 90 1.95 14.48 -7.42
C PHE A 90 0.63 14.23 -8.12
N ASN A 91 0.15 12.99 -8.13
CA ASN A 91 -1.20 12.71 -8.59
C ASN A 91 -2.18 13.34 -7.57
N GLU A 92 -3.08 14.19 -8.06
CA GLU A 92 -4.03 14.94 -7.23
C GLU A 92 -4.90 14.03 -6.36
N ASN A 93 -5.10 12.78 -6.80
CA ASN A 93 -5.87 11.76 -6.09
C ASN A 93 -5.22 11.32 -4.77
N TYR A 94 -4.00 11.77 -4.47
CA TYR A 94 -3.32 11.48 -3.21
C TYR A 94 -3.40 12.64 -2.20
N LYS A 95 -4.07 13.75 -2.53
CA LYS A 95 -4.50 14.70 -1.51
C LYS A 95 -5.50 14.01 -0.59
N ALA A 96 -5.43 14.33 0.71
CA ALA A 96 -6.37 13.80 1.72
C ALA A 96 -7.84 14.11 1.37
N VAL A 97 -8.06 15.19 0.62
CA VAL A 97 -9.32 15.56 -0.03
C VAL A 97 -8.96 15.99 -1.45
N HIS A 98 -9.59 15.38 -2.45
CA HIS A 98 -9.43 15.70 -3.87
C HIS A 98 -10.77 15.57 -4.58
N ASP A 99 -10.88 16.26 -5.71
CA ASP A 99 -12.01 16.09 -6.61
C ASP A 99 -11.90 14.73 -7.31
N LEU A 100 -13.04 14.07 -7.48
CA LEU A 100 -13.08 12.78 -8.17
C LEU A 100 -12.71 12.99 -9.65
N SER A 101 -11.63 12.36 -10.10
CA SER A 101 -11.20 12.46 -11.50
C SER A 101 -12.18 11.73 -12.43
N LEU A 102 -12.22 12.13 -13.70
CA LEU A 102 -13.05 11.46 -14.71
C LEU A 102 -12.72 9.96 -14.83
N MET A 103 -11.45 9.59 -14.64
CA MET A 103 -11.02 8.19 -14.64
C MET A 103 -11.59 7.43 -13.44
N GLU A 104 -11.56 8.01 -12.23
CA GLU A 104 -12.17 7.37 -11.05
C GLU A 104 -13.70 7.28 -11.17
N MET A 105 -14.34 8.27 -11.78
CA MET A 105 -15.76 8.18 -12.14
C MET A 105 -16.04 7.05 -13.13
N TYR A 106 -15.17 6.88 -14.13
CA TYR A 106 -15.28 5.83 -15.12
C TYR A 106 -15.03 4.43 -14.54
N ASP A 107 -13.98 4.26 -13.73
CA ASP A 107 -13.69 3.02 -13.02
C ASP A 107 -14.83 2.67 -12.03
N GLY A 108 -15.38 3.70 -11.39
CA GLY A 108 -16.59 3.61 -10.59
C GLY A 108 -17.79 3.14 -11.43
N LYS A 109 -17.97 3.68 -12.64
CA LYS A 109 -19.01 3.25 -13.58
C LYS A 109 -18.86 1.79 -13.99
N GLU A 110 -17.67 1.33 -14.39
CA GLU A 110 -17.46 -0.07 -14.77
C GLU A 110 -17.75 -1.01 -13.58
N THR A 111 -17.32 -0.60 -12.38
CA THR A 111 -17.64 -1.30 -11.14
C THR A 111 -19.14 -1.35 -10.91
N ILE A 112 -19.84 -0.21 -11.04
CA ILE A 112 -21.30 -0.14 -10.92
C ILE A 112 -21.93 -1.05 -11.96
N GLU A 113 -21.59 -0.97 -13.24
CA GLU A 113 -22.15 -1.80 -14.32
C GLU A 113 -21.97 -3.31 -14.05
N LYS A 114 -20.79 -3.72 -13.58
CA LYS A 114 -20.52 -5.10 -13.16
C LYS A 114 -21.44 -5.55 -12.02
N HIS A 115 -21.73 -4.65 -11.08
CA HIS A 115 -22.64 -4.92 -9.96
C HIS A 115 -24.12 -4.66 -10.30
N MET A 116 -24.43 -3.92 -11.36
CA MET A 116 -25.80 -3.60 -11.78
C MET A 116 -26.59 -4.84 -12.12
N GLN A 117 -25.94 -5.92 -12.59
CA GLN A 117 -26.62 -7.20 -12.81
C GLN A 117 -27.22 -7.77 -11.51
N TRP A 118 -26.57 -7.53 -10.37
CA TRP A 118 -27.03 -7.93 -9.03
C TRP A 118 -27.97 -6.91 -8.40
N LEU A 119 -27.74 -5.63 -8.67
CA LEU A 119 -28.56 -4.55 -8.13
C LEU A 119 -29.89 -4.38 -8.87
N THR A 120 -29.97 -4.73 -10.15
CA THR A 120 -31.19 -4.52 -10.96
C THR A 120 -32.42 -5.24 -10.38
N PRO A 121 -32.35 -6.53 -9.97
CA PRO A 121 -33.46 -7.18 -9.28
C PRO A 121 -33.83 -6.48 -7.97
N PHE A 122 -32.83 -6.06 -7.18
CA PHE A 122 -33.04 -5.34 -5.92
C PHE A 122 -33.75 -3.99 -6.13
N PHE A 123 -33.34 -3.21 -7.14
CA PHE A 123 -33.99 -1.96 -7.51
C PHE A 123 -35.42 -2.17 -7.95
N LYS A 124 -35.70 -3.20 -8.78
CA LYS A 124 -37.06 -3.52 -9.24
C LYS A 124 -37.98 -3.95 -8.09
N GLU A 125 -37.50 -4.80 -7.20
CA GLU A 125 -38.24 -5.22 -6.00
C GLU A 125 -38.58 -4.01 -5.12
N ARG A 126 -37.62 -3.08 -4.95
CA ARG A 126 -37.83 -1.87 -4.14
C ARG A 126 -38.72 -0.84 -4.81
N GLU A 127 -38.56 -0.59 -6.11
CA GLU A 127 -39.47 0.26 -6.89
C GLU A 127 -40.92 -0.25 -6.78
N GLN A 128 -41.11 -1.57 -6.87
CA GLN A 128 -42.39 -2.21 -6.63
C GLN A 128 -42.88 -2.00 -5.20
N MET A 129 -42.02 -2.13 -4.18
CA MET A 129 -42.36 -1.77 -2.79
C MET A 129 -42.76 -0.30 -2.65
N PHE A 130 -42.03 0.66 -3.21
CA PHE A 130 -42.39 2.09 -3.14
C PHE A 130 -43.70 2.40 -3.85
N SER A 131 -43.98 1.74 -4.97
CA SER A 131 -45.23 1.92 -5.70
C SER A 131 -46.45 1.34 -4.96
N THR A 132 -46.24 0.44 -3.99
CA THR A 132 -47.30 -0.29 -3.27
C THR A 132 -47.37 0.01 -1.78
N ALA A 133 -46.32 0.56 -1.19
CA ALA A 133 -46.27 0.91 0.22
C ALA A 133 -47.05 2.21 0.48
N SER A 134 -48.13 2.11 1.26
CA SER A 134 -48.60 3.24 2.06
C SER A 134 -47.44 3.64 2.99
N PHE A 135 -46.91 4.86 2.86
CA PHE A 135 -45.73 5.43 3.56
C PHE A 135 -45.72 5.25 5.09
N ALA A 136 -45.57 4.02 5.58
CA ALA A 136 -45.48 3.70 7.00
C ALA A 136 -44.03 3.68 7.49
N GLU A 137 -43.06 3.49 6.60
CA GLU A 137 -41.64 3.65 6.90
C GLU A 137 -41.20 5.09 6.62
N SER A 138 -40.39 5.65 7.51
CA SER A 138 -39.84 6.98 7.27
C SER A 138 -38.80 6.93 6.15
N PRO A 139 -38.66 7.99 5.33
CA PRO A 139 -37.59 8.10 4.33
C PRO A 139 -36.18 7.78 4.87
N GLU A 140 -35.96 8.02 6.17
CA GLU A 140 -34.74 7.70 6.90
C GLU A 140 -34.49 6.19 7.05
N GLN A 141 -35.53 5.40 7.35
CA GLN A 141 -35.41 3.93 7.46
C GLN A 141 -35.09 3.32 6.10
N ILE A 142 -35.71 3.85 5.06
CA ILE A 142 -35.48 3.48 3.66
C ILE A 142 -34.03 3.80 3.26
N PHE A 143 -33.57 5.02 3.51
CA PHE A 143 -32.20 5.43 3.19
C PHE A 143 -31.16 4.59 3.93
N LYS A 144 -31.41 4.29 5.21
CA LYS A 144 -30.51 3.47 6.03
C LYS A 144 -30.40 2.03 5.52
N SER A 145 -31.52 1.43 5.10
CA SER A 145 -31.57 0.09 4.48
C SER A 145 -30.84 0.05 3.13
N TYR A 146 -30.99 1.11 2.33
CA TYR A 146 -30.28 1.24 1.06
C TYR A 146 -28.77 1.41 1.25
N HIS A 147 -28.37 2.27 2.19
CA HIS A 147 -26.96 2.50 2.51
C HIS A 147 -26.30 1.24 3.09
N SER A 148 -26.99 0.48 3.96
CA SER A 148 -26.45 -0.77 4.48
C SER A 148 -26.28 -1.82 3.38
N ALA A 149 -27.27 -1.98 2.49
CA ALA A 149 -27.17 -2.93 1.39
C ALA A 149 -26.01 -2.61 0.43
N LEU A 150 -25.74 -1.32 0.16
CA LEU A 150 -24.60 -0.91 -0.65
C LEU A 150 -23.25 -1.10 0.05
N ILE A 151 -23.20 -0.87 1.37
CA ILE A 151 -22.00 -1.08 2.20
C ILE A 151 -21.68 -2.58 2.34
N ASP A 152 -22.70 -3.42 2.54
CA ASP A 152 -22.54 -4.85 2.79
C ASP A 152 -22.13 -5.62 1.53
N ASN A 153 -22.48 -5.11 0.35
CA ASN A 153 -22.08 -5.69 -0.94
C ASN A 153 -20.74 -5.17 -1.48
N ASP A 154 -19.99 -4.39 -0.68
CA ASP A 154 -18.65 -3.91 -1.02
C ASP A 154 -18.59 -3.13 -2.37
N ILE A 155 -19.72 -2.55 -2.79
CA ILE A 155 -19.84 -1.84 -4.08
C ILE A 155 -18.99 -0.56 -4.10
N TYR A 156 -18.65 -0.03 -2.92
CA TYR A 156 -17.72 1.09 -2.73
C TYR A 156 -16.25 0.66 -2.56
N SER A 157 -15.90 -0.62 -2.75
CA SER A 157 -14.56 -1.17 -2.47
C SER A 157 -13.42 -0.73 -3.39
N GLY A 158 -13.65 0.23 -4.31
CA GLY A 158 -12.64 0.75 -5.22
C GLY A 158 -11.33 1.14 -4.55
N SER A 159 -11.36 1.48 -3.25
CA SER A 159 -10.24 1.18 -2.36
C SER A 159 -10.71 1.20 -0.90
N ALA A 160 -10.28 0.23 -0.09
CA ALA A 160 -10.68 0.04 1.31
C ALA A 160 -10.31 1.21 2.27
N ASN A 161 -9.91 2.37 1.75
CA ASN A 161 -9.43 3.55 2.46
C ASN A 161 -10.02 4.87 1.93
N HIS A 162 -10.87 4.88 0.91
CA HIS A 162 -11.50 6.11 0.39
C HIS A 162 -13.01 6.09 0.63
N ALA A 163 -13.59 7.29 0.75
CA ALA A 163 -15.02 7.49 0.89
C ALA A 163 -15.47 8.63 -0.02
N GLN A 164 -16.65 8.49 -0.60
CA GLN A 164 -17.30 9.55 -1.37
C GLN A 164 -18.17 10.39 -0.44
N VAL A 165 -18.11 11.71 -0.59
CA VAL A 165 -18.88 12.66 0.20
C VAL A 165 -19.46 13.74 -0.73
N GLY A 166 -20.71 14.12 -0.49
CA GLY A 166 -21.32 15.30 -1.10
C GLY A 166 -21.05 16.52 -0.24
N VAL A 167 -20.65 17.64 -0.85
CA VAL A 167 -20.35 18.90 -0.16
C VAL A 167 -21.32 19.97 -0.65
N ASP A 168 -22.06 20.59 0.27
CA ASP A 168 -22.93 21.73 -0.04
C ASP A 168 -22.12 23.03 -0.01
N LEU A 169 -21.72 23.52 -1.19
CA LEU A 169 -20.94 24.74 -1.33
C LEU A 169 -21.71 26.02 -0.97
N GLY A 170 -23.02 25.93 -0.68
CA GLY A 170 -23.83 27.04 -0.16
C GLY A 170 -23.79 27.18 1.36
N ALA A 171 -23.29 26.16 2.08
CA ALA A 171 -23.17 26.20 3.54
C ALA A 171 -22.00 27.10 3.99
N SER A 172 -22.04 27.54 5.25
CA SER A 172 -20.92 28.32 5.81
C SER A 172 -19.68 27.43 6.04
N ASP A 173 -18.49 28.04 6.01
CA ASP A 173 -17.23 27.33 6.30
C ASP A 173 -17.23 26.61 7.65
N ASP A 174 -17.88 27.20 8.66
CA ASP A 174 -17.95 26.63 10.00
C ASP A 174 -18.88 25.41 10.02
N ASP A 175 -20.04 25.48 9.38
CA ASP A 175 -20.97 24.35 9.22
C ASP A 175 -20.32 23.20 8.44
N LEU A 176 -19.58 23.52 7.38
CA LEU A 176 -18.84 22.54 6.58
C LEU A 176 -17.77 21.82 7.40
N LYS A 177 -16.97 22.56 8.17
CA LYS A 177 -15.91 21.99 9.03
C LYS A 177 -16.48 21.11 10.13
N GLU A 178 -17.55 21.56 10.81
CA GLU A 178 -18.22 20.79 11.86
C GLU A 178 -18.82 19.50 11.29
N SER A 179 -19.62 19.61 10.24
CA SER A 179 -20.27 18.48 9.59
C SER A 179 -19.27 17.46 9.07
N PHE A 180 -18.21 17.92 8.40
CA PHE A 180 -17.14 17.05 7.90
C PHE A 180 -16.38 16.37 9.05
N SER A 181 -16.14 17.07 10.16
CA SER A 181 -15.48 16.50 11.35
C SER A 181 -16.31 15.38 11.99
N ILE A 182 -17.62 15.59 12.13
CA ILE A 182 -18.56 14.59 12.66
C ILE A 182 -18.58 13.37 11.74
N TRP A 183 -18.76 13.59 10.43
CA TRP A 183 -18.77 12.54 9.42
C TRP A 183 -17.47 11.74 9.42
N LEU A 184 -16.32 12.41 9.40
CA LEU A 184 -15.00 11.78 9.38
C LEU A 184 -14.77 10.92 10.64
N LYS A 185 -15.22 11.39 11.81
CA LYS A 185 -15.16 10.62 13.06
C LYS A 185 -16.01 9.35 12.96
N SER A 186 -17.24 9.43 12.44
CA SER A 186 -18.10 8.26 12.23
C SER A 186 -17.44 7.24 11.30
N LYS A 187 -16.93 7.69 10.15
CA LYS A 187 -16.29 6.81 9.17
C LYS A 187 -15.04 6.12 9.70
N ARG A 188 -14.21 6.83 10.47
CA ARG A 188 -13.04 6.21 11.13
C ARG A 188 -13.46 5.15 12.16
N LEU A 189 -14.53 5.36 12.91
CA LEU A 189 -15.05 4.36 13.84
C LEU A 189 -15.53 3.12 13.09
N GLU A 190 -16.34 3.28 12.04
CA GLU A 190 -16.81 2.18 11.17
C GLU A 190 -15.64 1.36 10.61
N MET A 191 -14.61 2.04 10.10
CA MET A 191 -13.42 1.37 9.56
C MET A 191 -12.62 0.62 10.64
N ASN A 192 -12.44 1.21 11.82
CA ASN A 192 -11.69 0.60 12.91
C ASN A 192 -12.39 -0.65 13.47
N HIS A 193 -13.73 -0.66 13.48
CA HIS A 193 -14.51 -1.84 13.84
C HIS A 193 -14.30 -2.98 12.84
N LYS A 194 -14.23 -2.69 11.54
CA LYS A 194 -14.01 -3.71 10.49
C LYS A 194 -12.60 -4.28 10.48
N LYS A 195 -11.57 -3.45 10.69
CA LYS A 195 -10.16 -3.85 10.56
C LYS A 195 -9.53 -4.36 11.87
N GLY A 196 -10.29 -4.42 12.96
CA GLY A 196 -9.81 -4.88 14.26
C GLY A 196 -8.67 -4.02 14.78
N SER A 197 -8.93 -2.77 15.17
CA SER A 197 -8.04 -1.90 15.98
C SER A 197 -6.52 -2.05 15.73
N GLN A 198 -6.07 -2.15 14.48
CA GLN A 198 -4.65 -2.00 14.20
C GLN A 198 -4.37 -0.49 14.24
N ASN A 199 -3.62 -0.07 15.27
CA ASN A 199 -3.10 1.29 15.38
C ASN A 199 -2.11 1.52 14.22
N ILE A 200 -2.62 1.81 13.04
CA ILE A 200 -1.81 2.20 11.89
C ILE A 200 -1.20 3.54 12.25
N LYS A 201 0.14 3.59 12.27
CA LYS A 201 0.86 4.84 12.48
C LYS A 201 0.53 5.80 11.34
N THR A 202 0.03 6.98 11.67
CA THR A 202 -0.48 7.97 10.70
C THR A 202 0.55 9.00 10.25
N SER A 203 1.72 9.01 10.88
CA SER A 203 2.83 9.91 10.55
C SER A 203 4.16 9.28 10.86
N PHE A 204 5.14 9.47 9.99
CA PHE A 204 6.51 9.02 10.20
C PHE A 204 7.45 10.21 10.47
N SER A 205 8.51 9.97 11.24
CA SER A 205 9.58 10.93 11.54
C SER A 205 10.94 10.46 10.99
N SER A 206 11.97 11.31 11.11
CA SER A 206 13.36 10.90 10.84
C SER A 206 13.82 9.75 11.74
N ASP A 207 13.35 9.72 12.98
CA ASP A 207 13.72 8.68 13.95
C ASP A 207 13.21 7.31 13.51
N ASP A 208 12.04 7.26 12.87
CA ASP A 208 11.54 6.03 12.24
C ASP A 208 12.47 5.54 11.15
N LEU A 209 12.99 6.46 10.31
CA LEU A 209 13.88 6.09 9.22
C LEU A 209 15.20 5.51 9.76
N GLU A 210 15.79 6.15 10.79
CA GLU A 210 17.01 5.63 11.44
C GLU A 210 16.76 4.28 12.13
N GLU A 211 15.58 4.09 12.70
CA GLU A 211 15.15 2.80 13.25
C GLU A 211 15.08 1.73 12.13
N TRP A 212 14.57 2.07 10.94
CA TRP A 212 14.48 1.13 9.82
C TRP A 212 15.84 0.77 9.25
N VAL A 213 16.75 1.74 9.15
CA VAL A 213 18.17 1.51 8.82
C VAL A 213 18.78 0.54 9.81
N THR A 214 18.68 0.86 11.11
CA THR A 214 19.28 0.06 12.18
C THR A 214 18.72 -1.36 12.20
N LYS A 215 17.42 -1.52 11.88
CA LYS A 215 16.77 -2.83 11.81
C LYS A 215 17.02 -3.59 10.50
N GLY A 216 17.76 -3.04 9.55
CA GLY A 216 18.11 -3.70 8.30
C GLY A 216 16.88 -4.02 7.44
N VAL A 217 15.86 -3.16 7.47
CA VAL A 217 14.57 -3.39 6.82
C VAL A 217 14.70 -3.54 5.31
N LEU A 218 15.33 -2.59 4.63
CA LEU A 218 15.45 -2.63 3.16
C LEU A 218 16.26 -3.84 2.66
N PRO A 219 17.45 -4.17 3.24
CA PRO A 219 18.17 -5.37 2.84
C PRO A 219 17.38 -6.67 3.07
N TYR A 220 16.59 -6.72 4.15
CA TYR A 220 15.67 -7.85 4.35
C TYR A 220 14.60 -7.92 3.25
N ILE A 221 13.98 -6.81 2.87
CA ILE A 221 12.95 -6.78 1.82
C ILE A 221 13.53 -7.28 0.50
N ASP A 222 14.74 -6.84 0.14
CA ASP A 222 15.37 -7.25 -1.12
C ASP A 222 15.68 -8.74 -1.14
N LEU A 223 16.27 -9.27 -0.07
CA LEU A 223 16.49 -10.72 0.09
C LEU A 223 15.16 -11.49 0.07
N PHE A 224 14.11 -10.97 0.69
CA PHE A 224 12.78 -11.57 0.69
C PHE A 224 12.18 -11.62 -0.73
N LEU A 225 12.27 -10.53 -1.50
CA LEU A 225 11.75 -10.48 -2.87
C LEU A 225 12.50 -11.45 -3.80
N VAL A 226 13.83 -11.50 -3.69
CA VAL A 226 14.69 -12.44 -4.44
C VAL A 226 14.28 -13.88 -4.13
N THR A 227 14.19 -14.23 -2.85
CA THR A 227 13.88 -15.61 -2.42
C THR A 227 12.47 -16.02 -2.82
N LYS A 228 11.51 -15.11 -2.72
CA LYS A 228 10.13 -15.29 -3.18
C LYS A 228 10.05 -15.58 -4.67
N LYS A 229 10.75 -14.80 -5.51
CA LYS A 229 10.80 -15.04 -6.97
C LYS A 229 11.32 -16.43 -7.33
N LEU A 230 12.33 -16.89 -6.61
CA LEU A 230 12.99 -18.17 -6.87
C LEU A 230 12.26 -19.36 -6.26
N GLY A 231 11.31 -19.12 -5.36
CA GLY A 231 10.68 -20.15 -4.55
C GLY A 231 11.71 -20.90 -3.69
N VAL A 232 12.63 -20.15 -3.08
CA VAL A 232 13.61 -20.65 -2.10
C VAL A 232 13.39 -19.97 -0.75
N ASN A 233 13.85 -20.59 0.32
CA ASN A 233 13.78 -20.01 1.67
C ASN A 233 15.20 -19.89 2.24
N ILE A 234 15.54 -18.71 2.77
CA ILE A 234 16.81 -18.50 3.48
C ILE A 234 16.51 -18.60 4.98
N PRO A 235 17.15 -19.53 5.71
CA PRO A 235 16.98 -19.62 7.16
C PRO A 235 17.36 -18.31 7.85
N PHE A 236 16.63 -17.95 8.92
CA PHE A 236 16.82 -16.67 9.61
C PHE A 236 18.25 -16.43 10.10
N HIS A 237 18.95 -17.46 10.60
CA HIS A 237 20.35 -17.31 11.02
C HIS A 237 21.29 -16.91 9.87
N ARG A 238 20.99 -17.31 8.62
CA ARG A 238 21.76 -16.90 7.44
C ARG A 238 21.39 -15.48 7.02
N LEU A 239 20.09 -15.14 7.04
CA LEU A 239 19.65 -13.75 6.82
C LEU A 239 20.27 -12.80 7.85
N GLY A 240 20.31 -13.18 9.13
CA GLY A 240 20.93 -12.41 10.19
C GLY A 240 22.40 -12.13 9.91
N LYS A 241 23.18 -13.15 9.51
CA LYS A 241 24.59 -12.99 9.12
C LYS A 241 24.79 -12.12 7.87
N LEU A 242 23.87 -12.17 6.91
CA LEU A 242 23.95 -11.33 5.71
C LEU A 242 23.66 -9.85 6.03
N ILE A 243 22.64 -9.59 6.85
CA ILE A 243 22.15 -8.24 7.15
C ILE A 243 23.00 -7.57 8.25
N PHE A 244 23.52 -8.35 9.20
CA PHE A 244 24.26 -7.87 10.37
C PHE A 244 25.60 -8.61 10.53
N PRO A 245 26.52 -8.55 9.54
CA PRO A 245 27.75 -9.34 9.57
C PRO A 245 28.72 -8.96 10.69
N GLU A 246 28.61 -7.73 11.23
CA GLU A 246 29.51 -7.22 12.28
C GLU A 246 28.94 -7.40 13.70
N GLU A 247 27.73 -7.95 13.84
CA GLU A 247 27.12 -8.20 15.15
C GLU A 247 27.36 -9.66 15.59
N TYR A 248 28.29 -9.84 16.53
CA TYR A 248 28.69 -11.17 17.02
C TYR A 248 28.00 -11.57 18.35
N ASP A 249 27.64 -10.60 19.18
CA ASP A 249 27.12 -10.83 20.54
C ASP A 249 25.58 -10.94 20.61
N ILE A 250 24.90 -10.88 19.46
CA ILE A 250 23.44 -10.86 19.36
C ILE A 250 22.99 -12.02 18.46
N ASP A 251 21.90 -12.71 18.83
CA ASP A 251 21.24 -13.65 17.92
C ASP A 251 20.55 -12.89 16.78
N THR A 252 21.33 -12.62 15.73
CA THR A 252 20.88 -11.89 14.54
C THR A 252 19.75 -12.62 13.80
N GLY A 253 19.69 -13.96 13.90
CA GLY A 253 18.59 -14.73 13.32
C GLY A 253 17.27 -14.47 14.04
N GLU A 254 17.31 -14.45 15.37
CA GLU A 254 16.12 -14.14 16.18
C GLU A 254 15.68 -12.69 16.05
N ARG A 255 16.64 -11.74 15.92
CA ARG A 255 16.36 -10.34 15.56
C ARG A 255 15.62 -10.23 14.23
N VAL A 256 16.09 -10.92 13.18
CA VAL A 256 15.39 -10.91 11.89
C VAL A 256 13.97 -11.44 12.04
N ARG A 257 13.79 -12.56 12.74
CA ARG A 257 12.47 -13.21 12.89
C ARG A 257 11.46 -12.36 13.67
N LYS A 258 11.87 -11.80 14.81
CA LYS A 258 10.99 -11.09 15.74
C LYS A 258 10.84 -9.60 15.44
N VAL A 259 11.82 -8.98 14.78
CA VAL A 259 11.90 -7.53 14.63
C VAL A 259 11.91 -7.11 13.16
N THR A 260 12.93 -7.51 12.40
CA THR A 260 13.12 -7.02 11.02
C THR A 260 12.00 -7.47 10.09
N LYS A 261 11.66 -8.76 10.11
CA LYS A 261 10.63 -9.34 9.24
C LYS A 261 9.25 -8.71 9.48
N PRO A 262 8.70 -8.67 10.71
CA PRO A 262 7.38 -8.07 10.93
C PRO A 262 7.33 -6.59 10.54
N LEU A 263 8.40 -5.83 10.80
CA LEU A 263 8.49 -4.42 10.42
C LEU A 263 8.52 -4.26 8.88
N ALA A 264 9.35 -5.04 8.19
CA ALA A 264 9.41 -5.03 6.73
C ALA A 264 8.07 -5.40 6.09
N GLU A 265 7.41 -6.46 6.59
CA GLU A 265 6.08 -6.86 6.12
C GLU A 265 5.03 -5.77 6.37
N HIS A 266 5.11 -5.07 7.50
CA HIS A 266 4.24 -3.94 7.81
C HIS A 266 4.47 -2.75 6.85
N LEU A 267 5.74 -2.41 6.55
CA LEU A 267 6.09 -1.30 5.67
C LEU A 267 5.71 -1.52 4.20
N LEU A 268 5.56 -2.77 3.77
CA LEU A 268 5.10 -3.09 2.41
C LEU A 268 3.57 -3.04 2.24
N ARG A 269 2.81 -2.84 3.32
CA ARG A 269 1.34 -2.75 3.24
C ARG A 269 0.89 -1.42 2.66
N THR A 270 -0.22 -1.44 1.93
CA THR A 270 -0.78 -0.26 1.26
C THR A 270 -1.13 0.86 2.23
N ASP A 271 -1.70 0.55 3.39
CA ASP A 271 -2.05 1.52 4.43
C ASP A 271 -0.81 2.22 5.00
N THR A 272 0.26 1.48 5.29
CA THR A 272 1.54 2.02 5.75
C THR A 272 2.18 2.92 4.70
N LEU A 273 2.16 2.51 3.43
CA LEU A 273 2.67 3.32 2.32
C LEU A 273 1.89 4.62 2.14
N ASN A 274 0.56 4.58 2.24
CA ASN A 274 -0.28 5.77 2.19
C ASN A 274 0.02 6.75 3.34
N ALA A 275 0.25 6.23 4.55
CA ALA A 275 0.65 7.05 5.69
C ALA A 275 2.05 7.67 5.50
N LEU A 276 2.99 6.93 4.89
CA LEU A 276 4.32 7.43 4.55
C LEU A 276 4.23 8.53 3.47
N GLN A 277 3.46 8.31 2.42
CA GLN A 277 3.15 9.32 1.39
C GLN A 277 2.59 10.61 2.01
N ALA A 278 1.60 10.48 2.88
CA ALA A 278 1.01 11.64 3.57
C ALA A 278 2.04 12.40 4.41
N SER A 279 3.03 11.69 4.97
CA SER A 279 4.13 12.28 5.72
C SER A 279 5.10 13.03 4.80
N VAL A 280 5.45 12.46 3.64
CA VAL A 280 6.24 13.12 2.59
C VAL A 280 5.57 14.42 2.12
N LEU A 281 4.28 14.34 1.76
CA LEU A 281 3.52 15.51 1.30
C LEU A 281 3.39 16.60 2.37
N ARG A 282 3.41 16.23 3.65
CA ARG A 282 3.44 17.21 4.74
C ARG A 282 4.80 17.91 4.81
N GLN A 283 5.91 17.18 4.69
CA GLN A 283 7.25 17.75 4.71
C GLN A 283 7.49 18.71 3.54
N LEU A 284 7.05 18.34 2.33
CA LEU A 284 7.16 19.19 1.14
C LEU A 284 6.41 20.52 1.32
N ARG A 285 5.18 20.50 1.85
CA ARG A 285 4.38 21.70 2.10
C ARG A 285 4.97 22.67 3.14
N HIS A 286 5.83 22.19 4.03
CA HIS A 286 6.52 23.05 5.00
C HIS A 286 7.85 23.60 4.47
N SER A 287 8.29 23.16 3.30
CA SER A 287 9.54 23.58 2.67
C SER A 287 9.34 24.71 1.65
N GLU A 288 8.10 25.04 1.32
CA GLU A 288 7.66 26.17 0.48
C GLU A 288 7.35 27.41 1.34
#